data_AF-A0A3C1V7D0-F1
#
_entry.id   AF-A0A3C1V7D0-F1
#
_cell.length_a   1.000
_cell.length_b   1.000
_cell.length_c   1.000
_cell.angle_alpha   90.00
_cell.angle_beta   90.00
_cell.angle_gamma   90.00
#
_symmetry.space_group_name_H-M   'P 1'
#
loop_
_entity.id
_entity.type
_entity.pdbx_description
1 polymer ?
#
loop_
_entity_poly.entity_id
_entity_poly.type
_entity_poly.pdbx_seq_one_letter_code
_entity_poly.pdbx_strand_id
1 'polypeptide(L)'
;MTPETDPKKIAVKLCEFARTNFVAEGVDFDEHSPLSQAGIDSFALVELVLFCERVLGVRVPDSHLTGTNLASMSTLANCIAELARNSPKTS
;
A
#
# COMPACT_ATOMS: atom_id res chain seq x y z
N MET A 1 1.88 -12.41 13.75
CA MET A 1 1.25 -11.08 13.65
C MET A 1 -0.05 -11.26 12.91
N THR A 2 -1.18 -10.78 13.42
CA THR A 2 -2.46 -10.89 12.68
C THR A 2 -2.45 -9.85 11.56
N PRO A 3 -2.64 -10.24 10.29
CA PRO A 3 -2.61 -9.28 9.19
C PRO A 3 -3.79 -8.31 9.30
N GLU A 4 -3.52 -7.03 9.02
CA GLU A 4 -4.59 -6.02 8.93
C GLU A 4 -5.46 -6.31 7.71
N THR A 5 -6.78 -6.24 7.87
CA THR A 5 -7.76 -6.61 6.84
C THR A 5 -8.74 -5.49 6.53
N ASP A 6 -8.74 -4.41 7.31
CA ASP A 6 -9.54 -3.22 7.03
C ASP A 6 -8.84 -2.34 5.99
N PRO A 7 -9.37 -2.21 4.75
CA PRO A 7 -8.75 -1.42 3.70
C PRO A 7 -8.61 0.05 4.07
N LYS A 8 -9.50 0.61 4.91
CA LYS A 8 -9.37 2.02 5.34
C LYS A 8 -8.16 2.22 6.23
N LYS A 9 -7.92 1.30 7.18
CA LYS A 9 -6.74 1.35 8.04
C LYS A 9 -5.46 1.12 7.26
N ILE A 10 -5.49 0.23 6.28
CA ILE A 10 -4.35 -0.01 5.39
C ILE A 10 -4.05 1.26 4.60
N ALA A 11 -5.06 1.88 3.97
CA ALA A 11 -4.89 3.11 3.20
C ALA A 11 -4.26 4.24 4.06
N VAL A 12 -4.77 4.45 5.29
CA VAL A 12 -4.20 5.44 6.23
C VAL A 12 -2.71 5.16 6.48
N LYS A 13 -2.35 3.91 6.81
CA LYS A 13 -0.95 3.54 7.06
C LYS A 13 -0.06 3.72 5.83
N LEU A 14 -0.56 3.40 4.64
CA LEU A 14 0.17 3.58 3.39
C LEU A 14 0.36 5.08 3.08
N CYS A 15 -0.67 5.89 3.27
CA CYS A 15 -0.59 7.34 3.09
C CYS A 15 0.39 7.97 4.08
N GLU A 16 0.36 7.58 5.36
CA GLU A 16 1.33 8.03 6.38
C GLU A 16 2.76 7.65 6.01
N PHE A 17 2.96 6.39 5.60
CA PHE A 17 4.28 5.91 5.18
C PHE A 17 4.79 6.69 3.96
N ALA A 18 3.95 6.88 2.93
CA ALA A 18 4.33 7.62 1.75
C ALA A 18 4.62 9.09 2.06
N ARG A 19 3.78 9.76 2.87
CA ARG A 19 4.00 11.14 3.28
C ARG A 19 5.30 11.34 4.05
N THR A 20 5.68 10.35 4.86
CA THR A 20 6.89 10.43 5.68
C THR A 20 8.16 10.18 4.86
N ASN A 21 8.10 9.34 3.82
CA ASN A 21 9.30 8.83 3.16
C ASN A 21 9.50 9.32 1.72
N PHE A 22 8.44 9.68 0.99
CA PHE A 22 8.51 9.92 -0.46
C PHE A 22 7.87 11.24 -0.90
N VAL A 23 6.80 11.67 -0.24
CA VAL A 23 6.08 12.89 -0.64
C VAL A 23 6.80 14.12 -0.07
N ALA A 24 7.12 15.08 -0.94
CA ALA A 24 7.71 16.35 -0.52
C ALA A 24 6.70 17.23 0.25
N GLU A 25 7.21 18.09 1.13
CA GLU A 25 6.38 19.06 1.85
C GLU A 25 5.60 19.95 0.87
N GLY A 26 4.30 20.13 1.12
CA GLY A 26 3.41 20.98 0.32
C GLY A 26 2.73 20.30 -0.87
N VAL A 27 2.96 19.00 -1.11
CA VAL A 27 2.21 18.23 -2.10
C VAL A 27 0.85 17.82 -1.52
N ASP A 28 -0.23 18.17 -2.21
CA ASP A 28 -1.57 17.71 -1.88
C ASP A 28 -1.74 16.25 -2.35
N PHE A 29 -1.83 15.35 -1.38
CA PHE A 29 -1.84 13.91 -1.61
C PHE A 29 -2.75 13.23 -0.59
N ASP A 30 -3.73 12.47 -1.08
CA ASP A 30 -4.66 11.67 -0.28
C ASP A 30 -4.76 10.23 -0.81
N GLU A 31 -5.63 9.42 -0.20
CA GLU A 31 -5.81 8.02 -0.55
C GLU A 31 -6.42 7.77 -1.95
N HIS A 32 -7.00 8.80 -2.57
CA HIS A 32 -7.62 8.75 -3.88
C HIS A 32 -6.75 9.37 -4.97
N SER A 33 -5.69 10.07 -4.58
CA SER A 33 -4.73 10.68 -5.46
C SER A 33 -3.94 9.61 -6.24
N PRO A 34 -3.63 9.87 -7.52
CA PRO A 34 -2.76 9.00 -8.29
C PRO A 34 -1.39 8.81 -7.63
N LEU A 35 -0.91 7.57 -7.53
CA LEU A 35 0.42 7.29 -6.94
C LEU A 35 1.55 8.04 -7.68
N SER A 36 1.42 8.19 -9.00
CA SER A 36 2.38 8.94 -9.81
C SER A 36 2.43 10.44 -9.48
N GLN A 37 1.30 11.04 -9.06
CA GLN A 37 1.27 12.44 -8.60
C GLN A 37 1.91 12.60 -7.22
N ALA A 38 1.88 11.56 -6.41
CA ALA A 38 2.49 11.52 -5.08
C ALA A 38 4.02 11.36 -5.11
N GLY A 39 4.63 11.27 -6.31
CA GLY A 39 6.06 11.00 -6.46
C GLY A 39 6.45 9.55 -6.14
N ILE A 40 5.49 8.62 -6.14
CA ILE A 40 5.79 7.19 -5.98
C ILE A 40 6.37 6.67 -7.29
N ASP A 41 7.69 6.48 -7.29
CA ASP A 41 8.43 5.86 -8.38
C ASP A 41 8.65 4.35 -8.14
N SER A 42 9.43 3.71 -9.01
CA SER A 42 9.75 2.28 -8.88
C SER A 42 10.46 1.92 -7.57
N PHE A 43 11.26 2.83 -6.99
CA PHE A 43 11.95 2.58 -5.73
C PHE A 43 11.00 2.72 -4.54
N ALA A 44 10.21 3.79 -4.53
CA ALA A 44 9.16 4.00 -3.52
C ALA A 44 8.15 2.84 -3.53
N LEU A 45 7.80 2.32 -4.71
CA LEU A 45 6.92 1.17 -4.83
C LEU A 45 7.49 -0.09 -4.16
N VAL A 46 8.78 -0.37 -4.34
CA VAL A 46 9.45 -1.51 -3.68
C VAL A 46 9.41 -1.35 -2.17
N GLU A 47 9.74 -0.16 -1.65
CA GLU A 47 9.66 0.11 -0.21
C GLU A 47 8.23 -0.01 0.33
N LEU A 48 7.22 0.39 -0.45
CA LEU A 48 5.81 0.26 -0.08
C LEU A 48 5.38 -1.21 0.02
N VAL A 49 5.82 -2.06 -0.91
CA VAL A 49 5.58 -3.52 -0.86
C VAL A 49 6.28 -4.15 0.35
N LEU A 50 7.54 -3.76 0.61
CA LEU A 50 8.27 -4.22 1.79
C LEU A 50 7.63 -3.74 3.11
N PHE A 51 7.04 -2.55 3.12
CA PHE A 51 6.26 -2.05 4.25
C PHE A 51 5.03 -2.93 4.49
N CYS A 52 4.32 -3.35 3.44
CA CYS A 52 3.17 -4.25 3.57
C CYS A 52 3.56 -5.58 4.21
N GLU A 53 4.69 -6.18 3.79
CA GLU A 53 5.16 -7.44 4.35
C GLU A 53 5.61 -7.27 5.82
N ARG A 54 6.39 -6.22 6.11
CA ARG A 54 6.98 -6.00 7.45
C ARG A 54 5.97 -5.49 8.49
N VAL A 55 5.06 -4.59 8.11
CA VAL A 55 4.18 -3.86 9.04
C VAL A 55 2.75 -4.38 9.01
N LEU A 56 2.25 -4.78 7.84
CA LEU A 56 0.89 -5.32 7.70
C LEU A 56 0.87 -6.85 7.74
N GLY A 57 2.02 -7.51 7.59
CA GLY A 57 2.13 -8.97 7.55
C GLY A 57 1.55 -9.57 6.28
N VAL A 58 1.46 -8.79 5.20
CA VAL A 58 0.87 -9.21 3.92
C VAL A 58 1.92 -9.11 2.83
N ARG A 59 2.24 -10.24 2.21
CA ARG A 59 3.08 -10.26 1.01
C ARG A 59 2.22 -9.91 -0.21
N VAL A 60 2.64 -8.88 -0.94
CA VAL A 60 2.00 -8.49 -2.22
C VAL A 60 2.79 -9.14 -3.37
N PRO A 61 2.19 -10.06 -4.14
CA PRO A 61 2.86 -10.66 -5.29
C PRO A 61 3.01 -9.66 -6.44
N ASP A 62 4.08 -9.78 -7.23
CA ASP A 62 4.31 -8.94 -8.42
C ASP A 62 3.13 -8.95 -9.40
N SER A 63 2.42 -10.07 -9.52
CA SER A 63 1.22 -10.19 -10.36
C SER A 63 0.08 -9.26 -9.94
N HIS A 64 0.10 -8.74 -8.70
CA HIS A 64 -0.88 -7.79 -8.18
C HIS A 64 -0.41 -6.33 -8.30
N LEU A 65 0.83 -6.08 -8.72
CA LEU A 65 1.38 -4.74 -8.99
C LEU A 65 0.96 -4.23 -10.37
N THR A 66 -0.35 -4.25 -10.62
CA THR A 66 -0.95 -3.81 -11.87
C THR A 66 -1.28 -2.33 -11.83
N GLY A 67 -1.39 -1.68 -12.99
CA GLY A 67 -1.80 -0.26 -13.05
C GLY A 67 -3.16 0.01 -12.37
N THR A 68 -4.06 -0.97 -12.34
CA THR A 68 -5.35 -0.86 -11.63
C THR A 68 -5.17 -0.82 -10.11
N ASN A 69 -4.36 -1.72 -9.55
CA ASN A 69 -4.13 -1.76 -8.10
C ASN A 69 -3.24 -0.59 -7.64
N LEU A 70 -2.33 -0.14 -8.50
CA LEU A 70 -1.43 0.99 -8.27
C LEU A 70 -2.03 2.34 -8.70
N ALA A 71 -3.34 2.40 -8.99
CA ALA A 71 -3.98 3.64 -9.37
C ALA A 71 -3.96 4.67 -8.22
N SER A 72 -4.16 4.23 -6.97
CA SER A 72 -4.16 5.06 -5.76
C SER A 72 -3.83 4.22 -4.52
N MET A 73 -3.64 4.85 -3.35
CA MET A 73 -3.46 4.11 -2.10
C MET A 73 -4.71 3.32 -1.71
N SER A 74 -5.91 3.84 -2.02
CA SER A 74 -7.17 3.15 -1.74
C SER A 74 -7.32 1.85 -2.54
N THR A 75 -6.95 1.85 -3.83
CA THR A 75 -7.00 0.65 -4.67
C THR A 75 -5.97 -0.39 -4.22
N LEU A 76 -4.77 0.07 -3.84
CA LEU A 76 -3.73 -0.81 -3.33
C LEU A 76 -4.13 -1.41 -1.98
N ALA A 77 -4.71 -0.61 -1.09
CA ALA A 77 -5.21 -1.04 0.20
C ALA A 77 -6.31 -2.10 0.08
N ASN A 78 -7.22 -1.95 -0.88
CA ASN A 78 -8.22 -2.96 -1.18
C ASN A 78 -7.57 -4.27 -1.64
N CYS A 79 -6.60 -4.21 -2.54
CA CYS A 79 -5.85 -5.38 -2.98
C CYS A 79 -5.15 -6.09 -1.80
N ILE A 80 -4.48 -5.34 -0.93
CA ILE A 80 -3.82 -5.88 0.27
C ILE A 80 -4.83 -6.50 1.23
N ALA A 81 -5.98 -5.87 1.45
CA ALA A 81 -7.05 -6.40 2.29
C ALA A 81 -7.62 -7.73 1.76
N GLU A 82 -7.72 -7.88 0.44
CA GLU A 82 -8.11 -9.14 -0.20
C GLU A 82 -7.06 -10.23 0.03
N LEU A 83 -5.78 -9.90 -0.19
CA LEU A 83 -4.66 -10.82 0.06
C LEU A 83 -4.58 -11.23 1.53
N ALA A 84 -4.79 -10.30 2.46
CA ALA A 84 -4.79 -10.55 3.89
C ALA A 84 -5.89 -11.54 4.31
N ARG A 85 -7.09 -11.40 3.71
CA ARG A 85 -8.24 -12.29 3.97
C ARG A 85 -8.03 -13.69 3.38
N ASN A 86 -7.36 -13.78 2.22
CA ASN A 86 -7.13 -15.03 1.50
C ASN A 86 -5.82 -15.73 1.89
N SER A 87 -4.94 -15.08 2.65
CA SER A 87 -3.70 -15.68 3.12
C SER A 87 -4.02 -16.77 4.15
N PRO A 88 -3.56 -18.02 3.96
CA PRO A 88 -3.73 -19.04 4.97
C PRO A 88 -3.06 -18.55 6.25
N LYS A 89 -3.78 -18.58 7.37
CA LYS A 89 -3.20 -18.34 8.69
C LYS A 89 -2.17 -19.44 8.90
N THR A 90 -0.90 -19.14 8.66
CA THR A 90 0.20 -20.01 9.07
C THR A 90 0.09 -20.14 10.58
N SER A 91 -0.39 -21.32 11.01
CA SER A 91 -0.43 -21.74 12.41
C SER A 91 0.97 -21.98 12.93
#